data_AF-A0A967BT81-F1
#
_entry.id   AF-A0A967BT81-F1
#
_cell.length_a   1.000
_cell.length_b   1.000
_cell.length_c   1.000
_cell.angle_alpha   90.00
_cell.angle_beta   90.00
_cell.angle_gamma   90.00
#
_symmetry.space_group_name_H-M   'P 1'
#
loop_
_entity.id
_entity.type
_entity.pdbx_description
1 polymer ?
#
loop_
_entity_poly.entity_id
_entity_poly.type
_entity_poly.pdbx_seq_one_letter_code
_entity_poly.pdbx_strand_id
1 'polypeptide(L)'
;MVKKICQRTGLEFDITKKEIDLCERMGVPLPNTCPEERIRDVMATRNEWKLYKRKCDFTHEDIISAYDKNTPFPVYKNEIWWGDEWNALDYGRDFDFNKSFFEQFQELQKIVPREGTSVFNSINCDYNGHIRESRNSYLNSLVYKCEDLHYSYWMVNDKDVFDSMYTNDSTLCYMCSDVNGGYNCIVLEESTNCNDCYFSYQLRGCKNCIFCSNLSNKSYYIHNKPCTKGEFEKEKEKILNETLTSFEKAYKHFQDKVKSQAVHRYAHNLNCENVIGDHVYNSKNCINCYESFDAEDGYNSISLSGSRDAHNCYSAGWPGCDRVYYSAVTRGSTDIAFCSYTWSSSSLRYCDSCNACESCFGCIGLHHKKYCILNKQYSKEEYESLLPKIIAHMEKTGEWGLFFPPQLSVYAYNETA
;
A
#
# COMPACT_ATOMS: atom_id res chain seq x y z
N MET A 1 -12.38 11.74 -24.56
CA MET A 1 -12.20 10.35 -24.13
C MET A 1 -11.97 9.52 -25.38
N VAL A 2 -11.05 8.56 -25.31
CA VAL A 2 -10.76 7.63 -26.41
C VAL A 2 -11.14 6.24 -25.94
N LYS A 3 -11.95 5.52 -26.72
CA LYS A 3 -12.30 4.13 -26.44
C LYS A 3 -11.23 3.21 -27.01
N LYS A 4 -10.81 2.22 -26.22
CA LYS A 4 -9.91 1.14 -26.65
C LYS A 4 -10.46 -0.21 -26.23
N ILE A 5 -10.01 -1.26 -26.91
CA ILE A 5 -10.23 -2.65 -26.49
C ILE A 5 -9.03 -3.08 -25.64
N CYS A 6 -9.31 -3.59 -24.45
CA CYS A 6 -8.30 -4.17 -23.58
C CYS A 6 -7.71 -5.42 -24.23
N GLN A 7 -6.39 -5.45 -24.44
CA GLN A 7 -5.73 -6.59 -25.07
C GLN A 7 -5.84 -7.89 -24.27
N ARG A 8 -6.07 -7.82 -22.96
CA ARG A 8 -6.15 -8.99 -22.07
C ARG A 8 -7.57 -9.53 -21.94
N THR A 9 -8.56 -8.65 -21.78
CA THR A 9 -9.96 -9.06 -21.53
C THR A 9 -10.84 -9.02 -22.78
N GLY A 10 -10.42 -8.32 -23.83
CA GLY A 10 -11.25 -8.04 -25.00
C GLY A 10 -12.40 -7.05 -24.76
N LEU A 11 -12.51 -6.49 -23.55
CA LEU A 11 -13.55 -5.54 -23.19
C LEU A 11 -13.15 -4.12 -23.58
N GLU A 12 -14.15 -3.29 -23.89
CA GLU A 12 -13.95 -1.86 -24.13
C GLU A 12 -13.68 -1.11 -22.82
N PHE A 13 -12.74 -0.16 -22.85
CA PHE A 13 -12.48 0.76 -21.76
C PHE A 13 -12.20 2.17 -22.28
N ASP A 14 -12.49 3.17 -21.44
CA ASP A 14 -12.27 4.58 -21.75
C ASP A 14 -10.90 5.06 -21.27
N ILE A 15 -10.19 5.78 -22.13
CA ILE A 15 -9.01 6.58 -21.79
C ILE A 15 -9.46 8.03 -21.66
N THR A 16 -9.29 8.59 -20.46
CA THR A 16 -9.71 9.97 -20.19
C THR A 16 -8.74 10.99 -20.77
N LYS A 17 -9.21 12.24 -20.90
CA LYS A 17 -8.33 13.34 -21.32
C LYS A 17 -7.16 13.52 -20.34
N LYS A 18 -7.40 13.38 -19.02
CA LYS A 18 -6.36 13.45 -18.00
C LYS A 18 -5.28 12.38 -18.20
N GLU A 19 -5.69 11.14 -18.50
CA GLU A 19 -4.73 10.06 -18.77
C GLU A 19 -3.92 10.31 -20.05
N ILE A 20 -4.54 10.85 -21.10
CA ILE A 20 -3.84 11.27 -22.33
C ILE A 20 -2.83 12.37 -22.00
N ASP A 21 -3.25 13.44 -21.34
CA ASP A 21 -2.41 14.57 -20.97
C ASP A 21 -1.25 14.14 -20.04
N LEU A 22 -1.47 13.16 -19.15
CA LEU A 22 -0.41 12.59 -18.31
C LEU A 22 0.59 11.76 -19.14
N CYS A 23 0.10 10.87 -20.00
CA CYS A 23 0.97 10.05 -20.87
C CYS A 23 1.85 10.93 -21.77
N GLU A 24 1.27 11.97 -22.38
CA GLU A 24 1.99 12.95 -23.19
C GLU A 24 3.07 13.69 -22.38
N ARG A 25 2.73 14.19 -21.18
CA ARG A 25 3.69 14.87 -20.29
C ARG A 25 4.84 13.97 -19.83
N MET A 26 4.59 12.67 -19.69
CA MET A 26 5.58 11.69 -19.22
C MET A 26 6.36 11.01 -20.36
N GLY A 27 5.99 11.29 -21.61
CA GLY A 27 6.59 10.68 -22.79
C GLY A 27 6.32 9.18 -22.91
N VAL A 28 5.21 8.67 -22.34
CA VAL A 28 4.84 7.25 -22.35
C VAL A 28 3.62 7.01 -23.25
N PRO A 29 3.46 5.82 -23.85
CA PRO A 29 2.34 5.55 -24.74
C PRO A 29 1.04 5.38 -23.96
N LEU A 30 -0.09 5.59 -24.65
CA LEU A 30 -1.41 5.28 -24.09
C LEU A 30 -1.56 3.78 -23.81
N PRO A 31 -2.22 3.40 -22.71
CA PRO A 31 -2.33 2.01 -22.31
C PRO A 31 -3.09 1.18 -23.35
N ASN A 32 -2.79 -0.12 -23.36
CA ASN A 32 -3.47 -1.15 -24.15
C ASN A 32 -4.29 -2.12 -23.28
N THR A 33 -4.17 -2.01 -21.95
CA THR A 33 -4.93 -2.77 -20.95
C THR A 33 -5.87 -1.86 -20.17
N CYS A 34 -7.00 -2.40 -19.72
CA CYS A 34 -7.96 -1.62 -18.94
C CYS A 34 -7.42 -1.36 -17.53
N PRO A 35 -7.95 -0.35 -16.83
CA PRO A 35 -7.46 0.06 -15.52
C PRO A 35 -7.36 -1.07 -14.48
N GLU A 36 -8.34 -1.97 -14.47
CA GLU A 36 -8.43 -3.09 -13.54
C GLU A 36 -7.28 -4.08 -13.73
N GLU A 37 -6.90 -4.37 -14.98
CA GLU A 37 -5.76 -5.23 -15.28
C GLU A 37 -4.44 -4.58 -14.88
N ARG A 38 -4.32 -3.26 -15.06
CA ARG A 38 -3.12 -2.53 -14.60
C ARG A 38 -3.00 -2.55 -13.08
N ILE A 39 -4.13 -2.45 -12.37
CA ILE A 39 -4.18 -2.60 -10.90
C ILE A 39 -3.73 -4.01 -10.51
N ARG A 40 -4.25 -5.07 -11.17
CA ARG A 40 -3.80 -6.45 -10.92
C ARG A 40 -2.30 -6.62 -11.12
N ASP A 41 -1.75 -6.00 -12.17
CA ASP A 41 -0.32 -6.09 -12.45
C ASP A 41 0.54 -5.43 -11.35
N VAL A 42 0.13 -4.26 -10.82
CA VAL A 42 0.86 -3.62 -9.70
C VAL A 42 0.61 -4.31 -8.34
N MET A 43 -0.54 -4.94 -8.14
CA MET A 43 -0.81 -5.76 -6.94
C MET A 43 0.06 -7.03 -6.96
N ALA A 44 0.26 -7.63 -8.14
CA ALA A 44 1.09 -8.80 -8.33
C ALA A 44 2.60 -8.58 -8.07
N THR A 45 3.04 -7.34 -7.80
CA THR A 45 4.44 -7.05 -7.42
C THR A 45 4.63 -6.84 -5.92
N ARG A 46 3.60 -7.06 -5.10
CA ARG A 46 3.67 -6.88 -3.65
C ARG A 46 3.27 -8.15 -2.92
N ASN A 47 4.02 -8.48 -1.88
CA ASN A 47 3.67 -9.50 -0.89
C ASN A 47 3.47 -8.80 0.45
N GLU A 48 2.26 -8.89 1.00
CA GLU A 48 1.92 -8.18 2.24
C GLU A 48 1.90 -9.09 3.47
N TRP A 49 1.86 -10.42 3.28
CA TRP A 49 1.50 -11.36 4.35
C TRP A 49 2.42 -12.55 4.48
N LYS A 50 3.06 -12.99 3.38
CA LYS A 50 3.83 -14.24 3.37
C LYS A 50 5.25 -13.96 3.81
N LEU A 51 5.61 -14.54 4.94
CA LEU A 51 6.95 -14.49 5.50
C LEU A 51 7.55 -15.88 5.59
N TYR A 52 8.82 -15.98 5.27
CA TYR A 52 9.60 -17.21 5.22
C TYR A 52 10.81 -17.10 6.13
N LYS A 53 11.10 -18.18 6.85
CA LYS A 53 12.41 -18.35 7.48
C LYS A 53 13.40 -18.82 6.40
N ARG A 54 14.50 -18.09 6.23
CA ARG A 54 15.60 -18.45 5.32
C ARG A 54 16.95 -18.05 5.89
N LYS A 55 18.03 -18.39 5.18
CA LYS A 55 19.34 -17.81 5.44
C LYS A 55 19.51 -16.53 4.64
N CYS A 56 20.17 -15.52 5.22
CA CYS A 56 20.72 -14.39 4.49
C CYS A 56 21.81 -14.91 3.53
N ASP A 57 21.74 -14.52 2.25
CA ASP A 57 22.70 -15.02 1.25
C ASP A 57 24.09 -14.38 1.38
N PHE A 58 24.20 -13.27 2.13
CA PHE A 58 25.47 -12.62 2.46
C PHE A 58 26.12 -13.15 3.75
N THR A 59 25.36 -13.20 4.86
CA THR A 59 25.91 -13.54 6.19
C THR A 59 25.66 -14.98 6.63
N HIS A 60 24.76 -15.70 5.96
CA HIS A 60 24.29 -17.05 6.33
C HIS A 60 23.56 -17.14 7.69
N GLU A 61 23.20 -16.01 8.29
CA GLU A 61 22.36 -15.94 9.48
C GLU A 61 20.90 -16.29 9.17
N ASP A 62 20.16 -16.80 10.16
CA ASP A 62 18.71 -16.99 10.03
C ASP A 62 18.00 -15.63 9.99
N ILE A 63 17.13 -15.44 9.00
CA ILE A 63 16.31 -14.25 8.84
C ILE A 63 14.86 -14.62 8.53
N ILE A 64 13.97 -13.69 8.81
CA ILE A 64 12.63 -13.65 8.22
C ILE A 64 12.70 -12.85 6.92
N SER A 65 12.00 -13.29 5.88
CA SER A 65 11.99 -12.66 4.56
C SER A 65 10.64 -12.77 3.87
N ALA A 66 10.31 -11.80 3.02
CA ALA A 66 9.21 -11.87 2.07
C ALA A 66 9.44 -12.89 0.93
N TYR A 67 10.63 -13.49 0.83
CA TYR A 67 11.01 -14.41 -0.24
C TYR A 67 11.37 -15.79 0.31
N ASP A 68 10.87 -16.84 -0.35
CA ASP A 68 11.18 -18.21 0.00
C ASP A 68 12.63 -18.60 -0.38
N LYS A 69 13.13 -19.70 0.19
CA LYS A 69 14.51 -20.18 -0.01
C LYS A 69 14.85 -20.59 -1.45
N ASN A 70 13.86 -20.83 -2.31
CA ASN A 70 14.07 -21.26 -3.69
C ASN A 70 13.96 -20.10 -4.69
N THR A 71 13.82 -18.87 -4.21
CA THR A 71 13.81 -17.69 -5.07
C THR A 71 15.09 -17.59 -5.90
N PRO A 72 15.04 -17.13 -7.16
CA PRO A 72 16.16 -17.24 -8.10
C PRO A 72 17.22 -16.14 -7.95
N PHE A 73 17.15 -15.33 -6.90
CA PHE A 73 18.05 -14.20 -6.63
C PHE A 73 18.54 -14.19 -5.18
N PRO A 74 19.68 -13.53 -4.90
CA PRO A 74 20.17 -13.39 -3.54
C PRO A 74 19.24 -12.51 -2.68
N VAL A 75 19.12 -12.81 -1.40
CA VAL A 75 18.32 -12.03 -0.43
C VAL A 75 19.17 -11.68 0.78
N TYR A 76 19.26 -10.39 1.06
CA TYR A 76 20.07 -9.85 2.14
C TYR A 76 19.20 -9.39 3.31
N LYS A 77 19.73 -9.54 4.52
CA LYS A 77 19.12 -8.95 5.71
C LYS A 77 19.14 -7.42 5.60
N ASN A 78 18.16 -6.75 6.22
CA ASN A 78 17.94 -5.31 6.08
C ASN A 78 19.23 -4.49 6.28
N GLU A 79 19.98 -4.75 7.36
CA GLU A 79 21.25 -4.07 7.67
C GLU A 79 22.30 -4.16 6.54
N ILE A 80 22.39 -5.31 5.88
CA ILE A 80 23.35 -5.52 4.79
C ILE A 80 22.82 -4.86 3.51
N TRP A 81 21.53 -5.03 3.22
CA TRP A 81 20.91 -4.43 2.03
C TRP A 81 21.06 -2.91 2.00
N TRP A 82 20.85 -2.25 3.15
CA TRP A 82 20.98 -0.79 3.30
C TRP A 82 22.39 -0.31 3.66
N GLY A 83 23.31 -1.23 3.98
CA GLY A 83 24.69 -0.92 4.32
C GLY A 83 25.61 -0.80 3.09
N ASP A 84 26.89 -0.57 3.36
CA ASP A 84 27.93 -0.36 2.34
C ASP A 84 28.68 -1.66 1.96
N GLU A 85 28.23 -2.81 2.45
CA GLU A 85 28.88 -4.12 2.26
C GLU A 85 28.71 -4.69 0.84
N TRP A 86 27.81 -4.12 0.04
CA TRP A 86 27.60 -4.51 -1.35
C TRP A 86 27.22 -3.29 -2.20
N ASN A 87 27.42 -3.37 -3.52
CA ASN A 87 27.08 -2.29 -4.43
C ASN A 87 26.33 -2.80 -5.66
N ALA A 88 25.12 -2.28 -5.88
CA ALA A 88 24.29 -2.65 -7.02
C ALA A 88 24.94 -2.32 -8.39
N LEU A 89 25.87 -1.37 -8.46
CA LEU A 89 26.64 -1.08 -9.68
C LEU A 89 27.55 -2.23 -10.12
N ASP A 90 27.95 -3.12 -9.21
CA ASP A 90 28.82 -4.26 -9.51
C ASP A 90 28.14 -5.28 -10.45
N TYR A 91 26.80 -5.20 -10.55
CA TYR A 91 25.97 -6.02 -11.43
C TYR A 91 25.63 -5.32 -12.76
N GLY A 92 26.17 -4.11 -12.97
CA GLY A 92 25.91 -3.28 -14.13
C GLY A 92 26.34 -3.92 -15.44
N ARG A 93 25.53 -3.76 -16.49
CA ARG A 93 25.80 -4.31 -17.82
C ARG A 93 25.44 -3.33 -18.93
N ASP A 94 26.11 -3.50 -20.07
CA ASP A 94 25.73 -2.82 -21.31
C ASP A 94 24.40 -3.35 -21.84
N PHE A 95 23.64 -2.49 -22.52
CA PHE A 95 22.40 -2.89 -23.17
C PHE A 95 22.71 -3.67 -24.47
N ASP A 96 22.19 -4.89 -24.58
CA ASP A 96 22.28 -5.74 -25.76
C ASP A 96 21.05 -5.57 -26.65
N PHE A 97 21.24 -4.92 -27.81
CA PHE A 97 20.18 -4.70 -28.80
C PHE A 97 19.75 -5.97 -29.56
N ASN A 98 20.38 -7.12 -29.32
CA ASN A 98 19.92 -8.41 -29.86
C ASN A 98 18.90 -9.11 -28.96
N LYS A 99 18.73 -8.65 -27.72
CA LYS A 99 17.78 -9.19 -26.74
C LYS A 99 16.64 -8.21 -26.50
N SER A 100 15.52 -8.73 -25.99
CA SER A 100 14.44 -7.87 -25.49
C SER A 100 14.88 -7.14 -24.21
N PHE A 101 14.21 -6.04 -23.86
CA PHE A 101 14.47 -5.34 -22.59
C PHE A 101 14.13 -6.24 -21.39
N PHE A 102 12.96 -6.87 -21.39
CA PHE A 102 12.49 -7.68 -20.27
C PHE A 102 13.32 -8.96 -20.08
N GLU A 103 13.88 -9.53 -21.15
CA GLU A 103 14.85 -10.62 -21.04
C GLU A 103 16.09 -10.17 -20.24
N GLN A 104 16.69 -9.04 -20.62
CA GLN A 104 17.86 -8.49 -19.95
C GLN A 104 17.57 -8.06 -18.50
N PHE A 105 16.38 -7.49 -18.27
CA PHE A 105 15.93 -7.13 -16.94
C PHE A 105 15.78 -8.37 -16.05
N GLN A 106 15.20 -9.47 -16.56
CA GLN A 106 15.11 -10.72 -15.81
C GLN A 106 16.48 -11.31 -15.46
N GLU A 107 17.44 -11.23 -16.40
CA GLU A 107 18.82 -11.67 -16.15
C GLU A 107 19.51 -10.82 -15.07
N LEU A 108 19.21 -9.53 -14.99
CA LEU A 108 19.67 -8.67 -13.90
C LEU A 108 18.96 -9.01 -12.59
N GLN A 109 17.65 -9.21 -12.63
CA GLN A 109 16.79 -9.54 -11.49
C GLN A 109 17.23 -10.80 -10.75
N LYS A 110 17.78 -11.80 -11.47
CA LYS A 110 18.28 -13.07 -10.91
C LYS A 110 19.58 -12.94 -10.13
N ILE A 111 20.34 -11.85 -10.32
CA ILE A 111 21.67 -11.75 -9.72
C ILE A 111 21.81 -10.56 -8.76
N VAL A 112 21.04 -9.49 -8.96
CA VAL A 112 21.01 -8.37 -8.02
C VAL A 112 20.30 -8.85 -6.75
N PRO A 113 20.90 -8.68 -5.56
CA PRO A 113 20.27 -9.09 -4.32
C PRO A 113 18.93 -8.36 -4.08
N ARG A 114 18.16 -8.78 -3.07
CA ARG A 114 16.95 -8.08 -2.62
C ARG A 114 16.94 -7.87 -1.11
N GLU A 115 16.21 -6.84 -0.68
CA GLU A 115 15.86 -6.62 0.72
C GLU A 115 14.98 -7.77 1.24
N GLY A 116 15.41 -8.46 2.31
CA GLY A 116 14.64 -9.57 2.87
C GLY A 116 13.29 -9.15 3.47
N THR A 117 13.29 -8.12 4.32
CA THR A 117 12.11 -7.44 4.88
C THR A 117 12.45 -5.96 5.11
N SER A 118 11.42 -5.12 5.19
CA SER A 118 11.56 -3.69 5.40
C SER A 118 11.24 -3.31 6.85
N VAL A 119 12.03 -3.86 7.78
CA VAL A 119 11.93 -3.62 9.24
C VAL A 119 12.99 -2.60 9.65
N PHE A 120 12.58 -1.40 10.08
CA PHE A 120 13.52 -0.30 10.40
C PHE A 120 13.33 0.22 11.83
N ASN A 121 14.43 0.45 12.55
CA ASN A 121 14.44 1.07 13.88
C ASN A 121 13.44 0.42 14.86
N SER A 122 13.28 -0.90 14.77
CA SER A 122 12.27 -1.64 15.54
C SER A 122 12.92 -2.69 16.44
N ILE A 123 12.31 -2.94 17.60
CA ILE A 123 12.80 -3.89 18.60
C ILE A 123 11.75 -5.00 18.77
N ASN A 124 12.15 -6.28 18.69
CA ASN A 124 11.26 -7.44 18.79
C ASN A 124 10.11 -7.40 17.75
N CYS A 125 10.44 -7.17 16.48
CA CYS A 125 9.46 -7.04 15.38
C CYS A 125 9.79 -7.93 14.17
N ASP A 126 10.51 -9.04 14.38
CA ASP A 126 11.11 -9.83 13.30
C ASP A 126 10.09 -10.53 12.39
N TYR A 127 8.86 -10.74 12.88
CA TYR A 127 7.76 -11.36 12.13
C TYR A 127 6.87 -10.33 11.40
N ASN A 128 7.50 -9.36 10.72
CA ASN A 128 6.81 -8.36 9.90
C ASN A 128 7.50 -8.19 8.54
N GLY A 129 6.72 -7.99 7.48
CA GLY A 129 7.22 -7.70 6.14
C GLY A 129 7.65 -6.24 5.96
N HIS A 130 6.88 -5.32 6.56
CA HIS A 130 7.13 -3.88 6.50
C HIS A 130 6.74 -3.22 7.84
N ILE A 131 7.69 -2.66 8.59
CA ILE A 131 7.41 -1.96 9.85
C ILE A 131 8.52 -0.94 10.18
N ARG A 132 8.18 0.15 10.87
CA ARG A 132 9.14 1.20 11.25
C ARG A 132 8.91 1.67 12.67
N GLU A 133 10.00 1.97 13.39
CA GLU A 133 9.99 2.67 14.68
C GLU A 133 9.04 2.03 15.71
N SER A 134 9.04 0.69 15.79
CA SER A 134 8.06 -0.08 16.56
C SER A 134 8.72 -0.99 17.60
N ARG A 135 7.95 -1.39 18.62
CA ARG A 135 8.42 -2.32 19.67
C ARG A 135 7.38 -3.43 19.89
N ASN A 136 7.86 -4.67 20.04
CA ASN A 136 7.05 -5.85 20.43
C ASN A 136 5.85 -6.16 19.50
N SER A 137 5.98 -5.92 18.19
CA SER A 137 4.88 -6.11 17.22
C SER A 137 5.02 -7.41 16.41
N TYR A 138 3.92 -8.17 16.26
CA TYR A 138 3.92 -9.48 15.58
C TYR A 138 2.75 -9.62 14.58
N LEU A 139 3.03 -10.08 13.35
CA LEU A 139 2.05 -10.44 12.30
C LEU A 139 1.14 -9.28 11.81
N ASN A 140 1.70 -8.09 11.54
CA ASN A 140 0.96 -6.90 11.08
C ASN A 140 1.42 -6.46 9.68
N SER A 141 0.51 -6.03 8.81
CA SER A 141 0.81 -5.84 7.38
C SER A 141 0.86 -4.39 6.88
N LEU A 142 0.69 -3.38 7.76
CA LEU A 142 1.30 -2.02 7.75
C LEU A 142 0.90 -1.17 9.00
N VAL A 143 1.78 -0.36 9.62
CA VAL A 143 1.49 0.55 10.79
C VAL A 143 2.47 1.75 10.91
N TYR A 144 2.22 2.83 11.68
CA TYR A 144 3.15 3.94 12.01
C TYR A 144 2.83 4.63 13.37
N LYS A 145 3.83 4.84 14.25
CA LYS A 145 3.91 5.34 15.68
C LYS A 145 3.16 4.63 16.83
N CYS A 146 3.11 3.30 16.84
CA CYS A 146 2.35 2.44 17.77
C CYS A 146 3.07 2.04 19.10
N GLU A 147 2.35 1.50 20.11
CA GLU A 147 2.81 0.55 21.19
C GLU A 147 1.71 -0.50 21.52
N ASP A 148 2.04 -1.59 22.23
CA ASP A 148 1.33 -2.86 22.55
C ASP A 148 0.12 -3.34 21.68
N LEU A 149 0.27 -3.37 20.35
CA LEU A 149 -0.71 -3.85 19.35
C LEU A 149 -0.65 -5.38 19.04
N HIS A 150 -1.75 -6.07 18.63
CA HIS A 150 -1.70 -7.47 18.11
C HIS A 150 -2.59 -7.80 16.87
N TYR A 151 -1.98 -8.42 15.84
CA TYR A 151 -2.44 -9.09 14.59
C TYR A 151 -3.11 -8.35 13.39
N SER A 152 -2.91 -7.04 13.07
CA SER A 152 -3.47 -6.48 11.79
C SER A 152 -2.84 -5.24 11.12
N TYR A 153 -3.52 -4.70 10.07
CA TYR A 153 -3.00 -4.49 8.70
C TYR A 153 -2.80 -3.05 8.15
N TRP A 154 -3.42 -1.96 8.57
CA TRP A 154 -2.88 -0.61 8.18
C TRP A 154 -3.17 0.48 9.23
N MET A 155 -2.17 1.01 9.96
CA MET A 155 -2.33 2.02 11.06
C MET A 155 -1.29 3.17 11.01
N VAL A 156 -1.52 4.38 11.54
CA VAL A 156 -0.60 5.57 11.42
C VAL A 156 -0.73 6.62 12.58
N ASN A 157 -0.63 6.28 13.89
CA ASN A 157 0.10 7.01 14.98
C ASN A 157 -0.30 6.52 16.43
N ASP A 158 -0.02 5.28 16.87
CA ASP A 158 -0.80 4.59 17.94
C ASP A 158 -0.14 4.21 19.34
N LYS A 159 -0.86 3.62 20.31
CA LYS A 159 -0.38 2.83 21.50
C LYS A 159 -1.50 1.95 22.13
N ASP A 160 -1.16 0.74 22.55
CA ASP A 160 -1.84 -0.40 23.20
C ASP A 160 -3.16 -0.92 22.54
N VAL A 161 -3.08 -1.95 21.66
CA VAL A 161 -4.21 -2.54 20.88
C VAL A 161 -4.14 -4.08 20.80
N PHE A 162 -5.26 -4.80 20.62
CA PHE A 162 -5.23 -6.26 20.49
C PHE A 162 -6.36 -6.77 19.57
N ASP A 163 -5.99 -7.54 18.53
CA ASP A 163 -6.75 -8.21 17.44
C ASP A 163 -7.55 -7.29 16.47
N SER A 164 -6.88 -6.72 15.46
CA SER A 164 -7.19 -5.42 14.77
C SER A 164 -7.83 -5.43 13.32
N MET A 165 -8.10 -4.22 12.77
CA MET A 165 -7.87 -3.67 11.40
C MET A 165 -8.30 -2.17 11.35
N TYR A 166 -7.60 -1.31 10.58
CA TYR A 166 -7.80 0.16 10.38
C TYR A 166 -8.17 1.04 11.60
N THR A 167 -7.21 1.29 12.49
CA THR A 167 -7.35 2.24 13.61
C THR A 167 -6.32 3.37 13.54
N ASN A 168 -6.71 4.59 13.93
CA ASN A 168 -5.83 5.75 14.01
C ASN A 168 -6.08 6.54 15.30
N ASP A 169 -5.03 7.02 15.97
CA ASP A 169 -5.08 7.84 17.19
C ASP A 169 -6.01 7.25 18.29
N SER A 170 -5.91 5.93 18.55
CA SER A 170 -6.83 5.22 19.45
C SER A 170 -6.10 4.47 20.58
N THR A 171 -6.73 4.36 21.75
CA THR A 171 -6.12 3.78 22.96
C THR A 171 -7.14 2.92 23.72
N LEU A 172 -6.72 1.75 24.23
CA LEU A 172 -7.58 0.78 24.92
C LEU A 172 -8.77 0.30 24.05
N CYS A 173 -8.49 -0.11 22.81
CA CYS A 173 -9.51 -0.60 21.89
C CYS A 173 -9.37 -2.12 21.65
N TYR A 174 -10.51 -2.83 21.59
CA TYR A 174 -10.55 -4.29 21.36
C TYR A 174 -11.56 -4.66 20.26
N MET A 175 -11.11 -5.40 19.24
CA MET A 175 -11.92 -5.78 18.06
C MET A 175 -12.61 -4.60 17.36
N CYS A 176 -11.91 -3.47 17.21
CA CYS A 176 -12.41 -2.31 16.50
C CYS A 176 -11.95 -2.33 15.02
N SER A 177 -12.81 -1.84 14.11
CA SER A 177 -12.50 -1.71 12.67
C SER A 177 -12.84 -0.31 12.18
N ASP A 178 -11.96 0.34 11.42
CA ASP A 178 -12.18 1.69 10.88
C ASP A 178 -12.55 2.72 11.96
N VAL A 179 -11.71 2.81 13.01
CA VAL A 179 -11.92 3.73 14.14
C VAL A 179 -10.83 4.79 14.20
N ASN A 180 -11.24 6.06 14.23
CA ASN A 180 -10.33 7.20 14.38
C ASN A 180 -10.68 7.98 15.67
N GLY A 181 -9.73 8.14 16.60
CA GLY A 181 -9.95 8.86 17.86
C GLY A 181 -10.81 8.10 18.88
N GLY A 182 -10.56 6.80 19.05
CA GLY A 182 -11.26 5.93 20.01
C GLY A 182 -10.56 5.82 21.37
N TYR A 183 -11.31 5.91 22.47
CA TYR A 183 -10.80 5.63 23.81
C TYR A 183 -11.68 4.61 24.54
N ASN A 184 -11.07 3.53 25.06
CA ASN A 184 -11.76 2.50 25.85
C ASN A 184 -12.98 1.89 25.15
N CYS A 185 -12.82 1.48 23.89
CA CYS A 185 -13.90 0.97 23.04
C CYS A 185 -13.75 -0.53 22.74
N ILE A 186 -14.87 -1.25 22.60
CA ILE A 186 -14.85 -2.69 22.28
C ILE A 186 -15.87 -2.97 21.18
N VAL A 187 -15.48 -3.69 20.12
CA VAL A 187 -16.35 -4.02 18.98
C VAL A 187 -17.01 -2.74 18.44
N LEU A 188 -16.18 -1.80 18.03
CA LEU A 188 -16.61 -0.54 17.43
C LEU A 188 -16.17 -0.52 15.97
N GLU A 189 -17.11 -0.26 15.08
CA GLU A 189 -16.85 -0.28 13.63
C GLU A 189 -17.22 1.06 12.97
N GLU A 190 -16.42 1.50 12.00
CA GLU A 190 -16.63 2.70 11.16
C GLU A 190 -16.94 3.98 11.93
N SER A 191 -16.23 4.22 13.04
CA SER A 191 -16.58 5.24 14.02
C SER A 191 -15.48 6.27 14.23
N THR A 192 -15.85 7.47 14.67
CA THR A 192 -14.89 8.58 14.84
C THR A 192 -15.13 9.33 16.15
N ASN A 193 -14.06 9.67 16.87
CA ASN A 193 -14.06 10.46 18.10
C ASN A 193 -14.99 9.89 19.19
N CYS A 194 -14.83 8.60 19.52
CA CYS A 194 -15.71 7.88 20.43
C CYS A 194 -15.01 7.48 21.74
N ASN A 195 -15.72 7.56 22.86
CA ASN A 195 -15.17 7.23 24.19
C ASN A 195 -16.11 6.30 24.96
N ASP A 196 -15.61 5.21 25.52
CA ASP A 196 -16.42 4.24 26.29
C ASP A 196 -17.62 3.73 25.47
N CYS A 197 -17.37 3.31 24.23
CA CYS A 197 -18.39 2.79 23.32
C CYS A 197 -18.18 1.30 23.05
N TYR A 198 -19.27 0.53 23.10
CA TYR A 198 -19.22 -0.93 23.08
C TYR A 198 -20.21 -1.50 22.04
N PHE A 199 -19.78 -2.48 21.25
CA PHE A 199 -20.62 -3.24 20.32
C PHE A 199 -21.47 -2.34 19.42
N SER A 200 -20.86 -1.35 18.78
CA SER A 200 -21.56 -0.26 18.10
C SER A 200 -20.99 0.02 16.70
N TYR A 201 -21.78 0.68 15.84
CA TYR A 201 -21.47 0.85 14.41
C TYR A 201 -21.72 2.29 13.94
N GLN A 202 -20.80 2.88 13.18
CA GLN A 202 -20.95 4.23 12.62
C GLN A 202 -21.30 5.32 13.64
N LEU A 203 -20.58 5.36 14.76
CA LEU A 203 -20.73 6.42 15.76
C LEU A 203 -19.82 7.62 15.45
N ARG A 204 -20.29 8.83 15.75
CA ARG A 204 -19.51 10.08 15.56
C ARG A 204 -19.58 10.94 16.81
N GLY A 205 -18.44 11.23 17.45
CA GLY A 205 -18.41 12.11 18.62
C GLY A 205 -19.20 11.56 19.81
N CYS A 206 -19.40 10.25 19.91
CA CYS A 206 -20.26 9.64 20.92
C CYS A 206 -19.49 9.21 22.17
N LYS A 207 -20.19 9.19 23.31
CA LYS A 207 -19.61 8.71 24.58
C LYS A 207 -20.56 7.76 25.30
N ASN A 208 -20.08 6.75 26.00
CA ASN A 208 -20.93 5.87 26.81
C ASN A 208 -22.12 5.32 26.00
N CYS A 209 -21.84 4.59 24.91
CA CYS A 209 -22.86 4.00 24.05
C CYS A 209 -22.70 2.48 23.96
N ILE A 210 -23.79 1.72 24.01
CA ILE A 210 -23.78 0.25 23.86
C ILE A 210 -24.80 -0.15 22.81
N PHE A 211 -24.44 -1.04 21.88
CA PHE A 211 -25.34 -1.54 20.84
C PHE A 211 -26.03 -0.43 20.04
N CYS A 212 -25.29 0.64 19.75
CA CYS A 212 -25.81 1.79 19.02
C CYS A 212 -25.30 1.80 17.58
N SER A 213 -26.10 2.37 16.69
CA SER A 213 -25.73 2.60 15.29
C SER A 213 -26.06 4.01 14.82
N ASN A 214 -25.21 4.57 13.97
CA ASN A 214 -25.43 5.85 13.26
C ASN A 214 -25.69 7.08 14.16
N LEU A 215 -25.29 7.06 15.44
CA LEU A 215 -25.47 8.22 16.34
C LEU A 215 -24.37 9.27 16.14
N SER A 216 -24.73 10.53 16.37
CA SER A 216 -23.80 11.66 16.34
C SER A 216 -23.95 12.52 17.59
N ASN A 217 -22.82 12.81 18.26
CA ASN A 217 -22.72 13.67 19.44
C ASN A 217 -23.69 13.29 20.57
N LYS A 218 -23.85 11.99 20.84
CA LYS A 218 -24.71 11.46 21.90
C LYS A 218 -23.90 10.91 23.06
N SER A 219 -24.53 10.91 24.23
CA SER A 219 -23.96 10.29 25.42
C SER A 219 -25.01 9.53 26.22
N TYR A 220 -24.64 8.37 26.77
CA TYR A 220 -25.52 7.47 27.52
C TYR A 220 -26.69 6.96 26.68
N TYR A 221 -26.37 6.12 25.71
CA TYR A 221 -27.36 5.44 24.87
C TYR A 221 -27.16 3.93 24.87
N ILE A 222 -28.26 3.19 24.90
CA ILE A 222 -28.28 1.74 24.71
C ILE A 222 -29.34 1.43 23.64
N HIS A 223 -28.99 0.66 22.62
CA HIS A 223 -29.91 0.34 21.50
C HIS A 223 -30.55 1.59 20.87
N ASN A 224 -29.75 2.62 20.60
CA ASN A 224 -30.19 3.92 20.07
C ASN A 224 -31.23 4.66 20.93
N LYS A 225 -31.40 4.31 22.20
CA LYS A 225 -32.29 5.01 23.14
C LYS A 225 -31.50 5.66 24.26
N PRO A 226 -31.91 6.85 24.73
CA PRO A 226 -31.31 7.47 25.91
C PRO A 226 -31.42 6.54 27.12
N CYS A 227 -30.38 6.50 27.93
CA CYS A 227 -30.36 5.82 29.22
C CYS A 227 -29.71 6.71 30.29
N THR A 228 -29.87 6.32 31.53
CA THR A 228 -29.16 6.89 32.67
C THR A 228 -27.76 6.27 32.78
N LYS A 229 -26.86 6.96 33.49
CA LYS A 229 -25.52 6.43 33.80
C LYS A 229 -25.59 5.07 34.51
N GLY A 230 -26.52 4.89 35.45
CA GLY A 230 -26.66 3.62 36.18
C GLY A 230 -27.10 2.46 35.28
N GLU A 231 -27.98 2.72 34.31
CA GLU A 231 -28.40 1.72 33.31
C GLU A 231 -27.24 1.34 32.39
N PHE A 232 -26.46 2.33 31.96
CA PHE A 232 -25.25 2.10 31.14
C PHE A 232 -24.23 1.21 31.85
N GLU A 233 -23.83 1.55 33.08
CA GLU A 233 -22.82 0.76 33.82
C GLU A 233 -23.32 -0.67 34.06
N LYS A 234 -24.60 -0.84 34.36
CA LYS A 234 -25.20 -2.16 34.57
C LYS A 234 -25.17 -3.02 33.30
N GLU A 235 -25.47 -2.44 32.14
CA GLU A 235 -25.42 -3.17 30.87
C GLU A 235 -23.97 -3.45 30.45
N LYS A 236 -23.05 -2.51 30.68
CA LYS A 236 -21.60 -2.69 30.46
C LYS A 236 -21.06 -3.86 31.29
N GLU A 237 -21.33 -3.87 32.60
CA GLU A 237 -20.88 -4.93 33.51
C GLU A 237 -21.43 -6.30 33.08
N LYS A 238 -22.72 -6.36 32.71
CA LYS A 238 -23.36 -7.60 32.23
C LYS A 238 -22.68 -8.17 30.98
N ILE A 239 -22.22 -7.32 30.07
CA ILE A 239 -21.59 -7.74 28.81
C ILE A 239 -20.11 -8.08 29.03
N LEU A 240 -19.41 -7.34 29.90
CA LEU A 240 -17.97 -7.46 30.12
C LEU A 240 -17.59 -8.33 31.34
N ASN A 241 -18.50 -9.17 31.85
CA ASN A 241 -18.32 -9.98 33.07
C ASN A 241 -17.32 -11.15 32.96
N GLU A 242 -16.23 -10.99 32.20
CA GLU A 242 -15.10 -11.93 32.08
C GLU A 242 -15.42 -13.35 31.61
N THR A 243 -16.64 -13.61 31.12
CA THR A 243 -16.99 -14.90 30.51
C THR A 243 -17.00 -14.81 28.98
N LEU A 244 -16.28 -15.71 28.32
CA LEU A 244 -16.25 -15.82 26.86
C LEU A 244 -17.68 -15.93 26.28
N THR A 245 -18.56 -16.68 26.95
CA THR A 245 -19.95 -16.88 26.52
C THR A 245 -20.77 -15.59 26.51
N SER A 246 -20.57 -14.67 27.46
CA SER A 246 -21.27 -13.37 27.44
C SER A 246 -20.78 -12.50 26.30
N PHE A 247 -19.46 -12.49 26.08
CA PHE A 247 -18.83 -11.77 24.98
C PHE A 247 -19.34 -12.26 23.62
N GLU A 248 -19.32 -13.57 23.37
CA GLU A 248 -19.79 -14.17 22.11
C GLU A 248 -21.26 -13.84 21.83
N LYS A 249 -22.12 -13.84 22.86
CA LYS A 249 -23.52 -13.45 22.73
C LYS A 249 -23.67 -11.97 22.37
N ALA A 250 -22.90 -11.09 22.99
CA ALA A 250 -22.90 -9.67 22.68
C ALA A 250 -22.37 -9.40 21.26
N TYR A 251 -21.29 -10.07 20.87
CA TYR A 251 -20.74 -9.97 19.52
C TYR A 251 -21.71 -10.44 18.45
N LYS A 252 -22.37 -11.59 18.69
CA LYS A 252 -23.43 -12.07 17.80
C LYS A 252 -24.61 -11.10 17.72
N HIS A 253 -25.03 -10.53 18.85
CA HIS A 253 -26.08 -9.51 18.86
C HIS A 253 -25.68 -8.27 18.06
N PHE A 254 -24.44 -7.81 18.20
CA PHE A 254 -23.89 -6.73 17.40
C PHE A 254 -24.00 -7.03 15.91
N GLN A 255 -23.52 -8.18 15.45
CA GLN A 255 -23.59 -8.58 14.04
C GLN A 255 -25.04 -8.68 13.54
N ASP A 256 -25.88 -9.41 14.28
CA ASP A 256 -27.23 -9.80 13.83
C ASP A 256 -28.28 -8.70 13.99
N LYS A 257 -28.07 -7.72 14.88
CA LYS A 257 -29.07 -6.71 15.24
C LYS A 257 -28.59 -5.28 15.11
N VAL A 258 -27.33 -4.99 15.43
CA VAL A 258 -26.82 -3.62 15.36
C VAL A 258 -26.32 -3.33 13.96
N LYS A 259 -25.35 -4.11 13.47
CA LYS A 259 -24.73 -3.93 12.16
C LYS A 259 -25.72 -4.22 11.04
N SER A 260 -26.35 -5.39 11.02
CA SER A 260 -27.25 -5.80 9.92
C SER A 260 -28.49 -4.92 9.73
N GLN A 261 -28.93 -4.21 10.78
CA GLN A 261 -30.11 -3.34 10.76
C GLN A 261 -29.73 -1.85 10.73
N ALA A 262 -28.44 -1.53 10.76
CA ALA A 262 -27.97 -0.17 10.63
C ALA A 262 -28.28 0.39 9.24
N VAL A 263 -28.39 1.71 9.17
CA VAL A 263 -28.39 2.37 7.87
C VAL A 263 -26.95 2.38 7.37
N HIS A 264 -26.69 1.65 6.29
CA HIS A 264 -25.38 1.62 5.64
C HIS A 264 -25.28 2.73 4.60
N ARG A 265 -24.11 3.35 4.55
CA ARG A 265 -23.77 4.31 3.50
C ARG A 265 -23.46 3.54 2.23
N TYR A 266 -23.71 4.14 1.07
CA TYR A 266 -23.23 3.58 -0.19
C TYR A 266 -21.71 3.76 -0.35
N ALA A 267 -21.14 4.80 0.29
CA ALA A 267 -19.71 5.10 0.32
C ALA A 267 -19.33 5.92 1.57
N HIS A 268 -18.08 5.80 1.98
CA HIS A 268 -17.43 6.42 3.15
C HIS A 268 -16.62 7.65 2.77
N ASN A 269 -17.10 8.40 1.77
CA ASN A 269 -16.42 9.60 1.32
C ASN A 269 -16.76 10.79 2.23
N LEU A 270 -15.76 11.58 2.60
CA LEU A 270 -15.92 12.73 3.50
C LEU A 270 -15.17 13.95 2.94
N ASN A 271 -15.82 15.11 2.99
CA ASN A 271 -15.25 16.38 2.52
C ASN A 271 -14.69 16.27 1.09
N CYS A 272 -15.53 15.79 0.16
CA CYS A 272 -15.12 15.48 -1.21
C CYS A 272 -15.94 16.22 -2.25
N GLU A 273 -15.32 16.56 -3.39
CA GLU A 273 -15.98 17.19 -4.55
C GLU A 273 -15.67 16.36 -5.81
N ASN A 274 -16.69 15.95 -6.57
CA ASN A 274 -16.54 15.15 -7.79
C ASN A 274 -15.73 13.86 -7.60
N VAL A 275 -16.14 13.03 -6.63
CA VAL A 275 -15.46 11.77 -6.31
C VAL A 275 -16.32 10.56 -6.65
N ILE A 276 -15.71 9.55 -7.27
CA ILE A 276 -16.27 8.21 -7.48
C ILE A 276 -15.30 7.21 -6.87
N GLY A 277 -15.76 6.41 -5.91
CA GLY A 277 -14.88 5.56 -5.10
C GLY A 277 -15.42 5.36 -3.69
N ASP A 278 -14.62 4.73 -2.85
CA ASP A 278 -14.95 4.51 -1.44
C ASP A 278 -13.74 4.76 -0.53
N HIS A 279 -14.01 5.15 0.73
CA HIS A 279 -12.99 5.56 1.70
C HIS A 279 -12.07 6.67 1.17
N VAL A 280 -12.67 7.72 0.58
CA VAL A 280 -11.95 8.90 0.07
C VAL A 280 -12.22 10.12 0.96
N TYR A 281 -11.18 10.80 1.40
CA TYR A 281 -11.26 11.87 2.39
C TYR A 281 -10.57 13.15 1.90
N ASN A 282 -11.17 14.32 2.13
CA ASN A 282 -10.59 15.64 1.81
C ASN A 282 -10.11 15.80 0.36
N SER A 283 -10.80 15.18 -0.60
CA SER A 283 -10.27 15.02 -1.96
C SER A 283 -11.18 15.62 -3.02
N LYS A 284 -10.60 15.98 -4.17
CA LYS A 284 -11.34 16.59 -5.29
C LYS A 284 -10.99 15.94 -6.61
N ASN A 285 -12.01 15.75 -7.47
CA ASN A 285 -11.88 15.22 -8.83
C ASN A 285 -11.20 13.84 -8.92
N CYS A 286 -11.43 12.98 -7.92
CA CYS A 286 -10.87 11.62 -7.86
C CYS A 286 -11.89 10.59 -8.37
N ILE A 287 -11.58 9.89 -9.46
CA ILE A 287 -12.54 8.96 -10.10
C ILE A 287 -12.00 7.54 -10.09
N ASN A 288 -12.80 6.60 -9.60
CA ASN A 288 -12.42 5.22 -9.36
C ASN A 288 -11.19 5.12 -8.42
N CYS A 289 -11.25 5.86 -7.31
CA CYS A 289 -10.19 5.88 -6.30
C CYS A 289 -10.66 5.23 -4.99
N TYR A 290 -9.78 4.48 -4.33
CA TYR A 290 -10.08 3.81 -3.08
C TYR A 290 -9.03 4.14 -2.02
N GLU A 291 -9.43 4.22 -0.76
CA GLU A 291 -8.53 4.44 0.40
C GLU A 291 -7.63 5.70 0.26
N SER A 292 -8.19 6.81 -0.20
CA SER A 292 -7.41 7.99 -0.60
C SER A 292 -7.64 9.20 0.31
N PHE A 293 -6.59 9.99 0.56
CA PHE A 293 -6.61 11.10 1.51
C PHE A 293 -5.92 12.34 0.93
N ASP A 294 -6.55 13.51 1.05
CA ASP A 294 -5.99 14.80 0.60
C ASP A 294 -5.52 14.76 -0.87
N ALA A 295 -6.28 14.08 -1.73
CA ALA A 295 -5.92 13.84 -3.12
C ALA A 295 -6.64 14.80 -4.08
N GLU A 296 -5.93 15.28 -5.10
CA GLU A 296 -6.50 16.06 -6.19
C GLU A 296 -6.31 15.32 -7.52
N ASP A 297 -7.33 15.34 -8.35
CA ASP A 297 -7.27 14.91 -9.76
C ASP A 297 -6.90 13.44 -10.02
N GLY A 298 -6.96 12.56 -9.02
CA GLY A 298 -6.66 11.13 -9.14
C GLY A 298 -7.61 10.33 -10.03
N TYR A 299 -7.10 9.25 -10.62
CA TYR A 299 -7.91 8.36 -11.46
C TYR A 299 -7.45 6.91 -11.30
N ASN A 300 -8.41 5.97 -11.18
CA ASN A 300 -8.15 4.52 -11.17
C ASN A 300 -7.00 4.09 -10.24
N SER A 301 -7.01 4.55 -8.99
CA SER A 301 -5.88 4.36 -8.06
C SER A 301 -6.34 3.88 -6.69
N ILE A 302 -5.46 3.15 -6.00
CA ILE A 302 -5.72 2.63 -4.66
C ILE A 302 -4.63 3.18 -3.73
N SER A 303 -5.07 3.70 -2.59
CA SER A 303 -4.23 4.29 -1.55
C SER A 303 -3.42 5.49 -2.04
N LEU A 304 -4.13 6.51 -2.52
CA LEU A 304 -3.58 7.76 -3.04
C LEU A 304 -3.53 8.85 -1.95
N SER A 305 -2.36 9.44 -1.71
CA SER A 305 -2.23 10.58 -0.81
C SER A 305 -1.44 11.75 -1.42
N GLY A 306 -1.98 12.97 -1.31
CA GLY A 306 -1.26 14.21 -1.65
C GLY A 306 -0.79 14.36 -3.10
N SER A 307 -1.51 13.80 -4.10
CA SER A 307 -1.03 13.77 -5.50
C SER A 307 -1.74 14.75 -6.45
N ARG A 308 -1.06 15.05 -7.58
CA ARG A 308 -1.52 15.69 -8.84
C ARG A 308 -0.77 15.14 -10.10
N ASP A 309 -0.61 13.85 -10.36
CA ASP A 309 -1.64 12.86 -10.65
C ASP A 309 -0.98 11.45 -10.57
N ALA A 310 -1.74 10.43 -10.17
CA ALA A 310 -1.32 9.02 -10.23
C ALA A 310 -2.38 8.16 -10.94
N HIS A 311 -1.99 7.36 -11.95
CA HIS A 311 -2.93 6.56 -12.74
C HIS A 311 -2.50 5.08 -12.75
N ASN A 312 -3.01 4.38 -11.74
CA ASN A 312 -2.91 2.96 -11.45
C ASN A 312 -1.61 2.59 -10.73
N CYS A 313 -1.43 3.24 -9.58
CA CYS A 313 -0.51 2.86 -8.51
C CYS A 313 -1.25 2.17 -7.36
N TYR A 314 -0.58 1.25 -6.65
CA TYR A 314 -1.12 0.59 -5.46
C TYR A 314 -0.28 0.92 -4.21
N SER A 315 -0.64 2.03 -3.57
CA SER A 315 0.03 2.72 -2.44
C SER A 315 1.13 3.72 -2.80
N ALA A 316 0.75 4.76 -3.55
CA ALA A 316 1.60 5.91 -3.89
C ALA A 316 1.70 6.94 -2.75
N GLY A 317 2.92 7.46 -2.55
CA GLY A 317 3.09 8.91 -2.54
C GLY A 317 3.55 9.59 -1.27
N TRP A 318 3.13 9.12 -0.10
CA TRP A 318 3.24 9.88 1.17
C TRP A 318 4.60 10.60 1.38
N PRO A 319 4.66 11.95 1.56
CA PRO A 319 3.57 12.93 1.66
C PRO A 319 3.11 13.57 0.32
N GLY A 320 3.71 13.18 -0.81
CA GLY A 320 3.31 13.65 -2.13
C GLY A 320 4.15 13.04 -3.25
N CYS A 321 3.54 12.90 -4.42
CA CYS A 321 4.21 12.51 -5.67
C CYS A 321 3.63 13.29 -6.83
N ASP A 322 4.51 13.70 -7.75
CA ASP A 322 4.13 14.36 -8.99
C ASP A 322 4.41 13.43 -10.16
N ARG A 323 3.37 13.14 -10.96
CA ARG A 323 3.45 12.35 -12.20
C ARG A 323 3.93 10.92 -11.95
N VAL A 324 3.01 10.07 -11.49
CA VAL A 324 3.25 8.64 -11.36
C VAL A 324 2.34 7.89 -12.31
N TYR A 325 2.90 6.98 -13.09
CA TYR A 325 2.14 6.20 -14.05
C TYR A 325 2.45 4.71 -13.93
N TYR A 326 1.41 3.89 -13.79
CA TYR A 326 1.50 2.42 -13.84
C TYR A 326 2.71 1.87 -13.06
N SER A 327 2.78 2.18 -11.76
CA SER A 327 3.91 1.86 -10.89
C SER A 327 3.43 1.42 -9.51
N ALA A 328 4.20 0.63 -8.77
CA ALA A 328 3.86 0.21 -7.40
C ALA A 328 4.80 0.86 -6.38
N VAL A 329 4.26 1.33 -5.25
CA VAL A 329 5.03 1.87 -4.11
C VAL A 329 6.05 2.94 -4.52
N THR A 330 5.57 4.15 -4.81
CA THR A 330 6.39 5.29 -5.22
C THR A 330 6.34 6.37 -4.14
N ARG A 331 7.26 6.36 -3.17
CA ARG A 331 7.22 7.28 -2.01
C ARG A 331 8.11 8.50 -2.25
N GLY A 332 7.59 9.70 -2.02
CA GLY A 332 8.34 10.97 -2.14
C GLY A 332 9.07 11.15 -3.47
N SER A 333 8.52 10.62 -4.57
CA SER A 333 9.18 10.52 -5.87
C SER A 333 8.44 11.33 -6.95
N THR A 334 9.13 11.72 -8.01
CA THR A 334 8.56 12.53 -9.10
C THR A 334 8.91 11.98 -10.47
N ASP A 335 7.98 12.06 -11.43
CA ASP A 335 8.21 11.57 -12.79
C ASP A 335 8.63 10.08 -12.83
N ILE A 336 7.73 9.20 -12.39
CA ILE A 336 7.97 7.76 -12.23
C ILE A 336 7.00 6.97 -13.11
N ALA A 337 7.50 6.10 -13.99
CA ALA A 337 6.63 5.18 -14.73
C ALA A 337 7.18 3.76 -14.84
N PHE A 338 6.28 2.78 -14.80
CA PHE A 338 6.61 1.36 -14.89
C PHE A 338 7.59 0.86 -13.82
N CYS A 339 7.53 1.42 -12.62
CA CYS A 339 8.45 1.11 -11.53
C CYS A 339 7.78 0.31 -10.40
N SER A 340 8.59 -0.36 -9.59
CA SER A 340 8.17 -1.00 -8.34
C SER A 340 9.09 -0.60 -7.20
N TYR A 341 8.54 -0.29 -6.04
CA TYR A 341 9.29 -0.03 -4.80
C TYR A 341 10.37 1.05 -4.96
N THR A 342 9.96 2.28 -5.29
CA THR A 342 10.87 3.43 -5.47
C THR A 342 10.66 4.51 -4.42
N TRP A 343 11.76 5.05 -3.90
CA TRP A 343 11.77 5.97 -2.77
C TRP A 343 12.60 7.21 -3.08
N SER A 344 12.09 8.41 -2.77
CA SER A 344 12.81 9.69 -2.88
C SER A 344 13.52 9.91 -4.22
N SER A 345 12.94 9.43 -5.32
CA SER A 345 13.60 9.33 -6.63
C SER A 345 12.93 10.18 -7.69
N SER A 346 13.63 10.45 -8.81
CA SER A 346 13.06 11.23 -9.91
C SER A 346 13.45 10.73 -11.31
N SER A 347 12.55 10.85 -12.29
CA SER A 347 12.81 10.46 -13.67
C SER A 347 13.26 9.00 -13.82
N LEU A 348 12.49 8.08 -13.24
CA LEU A 348 12.74 6.64 -13.31
C LEU A 348 11.77 5.96 -14.27
N ARG A 349 12.28 4.99 -15.03
CA ARG A 349 11.48 4.08 -15.87
C ARG A 349 11.95 2.64 -15.68
N TYR A 350 11.01 1.71 -15.50
CA TYR A 350 11.34 0.27 -15.40
C TYR A 350 12.30 -0.09 -14.26
N CYS A 351 12.33 0.69 -13.18
CA CYS A 351 13.18 0.43 -12.03
C CYS A 351 12.46 -0.33 -10.92
N ASP A 352 13.22 -1.15 -10.19
CA ASP A 352 12.75 -1.94 -9.04
C ASP A 352 13.65 -1.72 -7.82
N SER A 353 13.05 -1.43 -6.66
CA SER A 353 13.78 -1.34 -5.39
C SER A 353 14.88 -0.27 -5.38
N CYS A 354 14.62 0.88 -6.03
CA CYS A 354 15.56 2.00 -6.11
C CYS A 354 15.24 3.10 -5.08
N ASN A 355 16.26 3.63 -4.43
CA ASN A 355 16.13 4.71 -3.45
C ASN A 355 17.05 5.88 -3.79
N ALA A 356 16.51 7.10 -3.67
CA ALA A 356 17.24 8.35 -3.91
C ALA A 356 17.97 8.40 -5.27
N CYS A 357 17.36 7.84 -6.32
CA CYS A 357 17.94 7.77 -7.65
C CYS A 357 17.33 8.82 -8.59
N GLU A 358 18.09 9.22 -9.60
CA GLU A 358 17.63 10.17 -10.62
C GLU A 358 18.06 9.75 -12.03
N SER A 359 17.16 9.83 -13.02
CA SER A 359 17.48 9.46 -14.41
C SER A 359 18.04 8.04 -14.51
N CYS A 360 17.23 7.05 -14.09
CA CYS A 360 17.59 5.63 -14.15
C CYS A 360 16.57 4.84 -14.98
N PHE A 361 17.06 3.85 -15.73
CA PHE A 361 16.28 3.02 -16.63
C PHE A 361 16.58 1.54 -16.45
N GLY A 362 15.58 0.73 -16.10
CA GLY A 362 15.77 -0.72 -15.97
C GLY A 362 16.69 -1.13 -14.81
N CYS A 363 16.79 -0.30 -13.77
CA CYS A 363 17.72 -0.54 -12.65
C CYS A 363 17.06 -1.31 -11.51
N ILE A 364 17.86 -2.08 -10.77
CA ILE A 364 17.43 -2.85 -9.61
C ILE A 364 18.33 -2.53 -8.41
N GLY A 365 17.76 -2.18 -7.26
CA GLY A 365 18.51 -2.06 -6.00
C GLY A 365 19.48 -0.89 -5.90
N LEU A 366 19.41 0.11 -6.80
CA LEU A 366 20.32 1.27 -6.74
C LEU A 366 19.96 2.24 -5.60
N HIS A 367 20.98 2.72 -4.89
CA HIS A 367 20.88 3.77 -3.88
C HIS A 367 21.73 4.98 -4.25
N HIS A 368 21.16 6.19 -4.24
CA HIS A 368 21.88 7.45 -4.45
C HIS A 368 22.67 7.55 -5.77
N LYS A 369 22.13 6.99 -6.87
CA LYS A 369 22.77 6.98 -8.19
C LYS A 369 22.01 7.79 -9.22
N LYS A 370 22.74 8.17 -10.29
CA LYS A 370 22.18 8.90 -11.43
C LYS A 370 22.70 8.38 -12.75
N TYR A 371 21.91 8.55 -13.82
CA TYR A 371 22.29 8.22 -15.20
C TYR A 371 22.69 6.75 -15.35
N CYS A 372 21.83 5.86 -14.86
CA CYS A 372 22.08 4.43 -14.89
C CYS A 372 21.13 3.71 -15.83
N ILE A 373 21.64 2.75 -16.59
CA ILE A 373 20.87 1.82 -17.43
C ILE A 373 21.31 0.41 -17.07
N LEU A 374 20.38 -0.48 -16.70
CA LEU A 374 20.68 -1.86 -16.29
C LEU A 374 21.83 -1.95 -15.26
N ASN A 375 21.72 -1.13 -14.20
CA ASN A 375 22.71 -0.93 -13.14
C ASN A 375 24.10 -0.42 -13.57
N LYS A 376 24.36 -0.18 -14.86
CA LYS A 376 25.60 0.47 -15.30
C LYS A 376 25.42 1.98 -15.26
N GLN A 377 26.36 2.68 -14.62
CA GLN A 377 26.38 4.14 -14.58
C GLN A 377 27.10 4.70 -15.81
N TYR A 378 26.52 5.73 -16.41
CA TYR A 378 27.04 6.42 -17.58
C TYR A 378 27.30 7.89 -17.25
N SER A 379 28.09 8.58 -18.09
CA SER A 379 28.05 10.04 -18.12
C SER A 379 26.66 10.51 -18.58
N LYS A 380 26.33 11.76 -18.28
CA LYS A 380 25.05 12.36 -18.69
C LYS A 380 24.88 12.30 -20.21
N GLU A 381 25.92 12.65 -20.95
CA GLU A 381 25.92 12.71 -22.41
C GLU A 381 25.74 11.32 -23.03
N GLU A 382 26.39 10.30 -22.47
CA GLU A 382 26.22 8.91 -22.90
C GLU A 382 24.81 8.40 -22.61
N TYR A 383 24.28 8.68 -21.42
CA TYR A 383 22.91 8.31 -21.02
C TYR A 383 21.87 8.94 -21.95
N GLU A 384 21.95 10.25 -22.17
CA GLU A 384 21.03 11.01 -23.03
C GLU A 384 21.12 10.57 -24.51
N SER A 385 22.29 10.09 -24.96
CA SER A 385 22.50 9.54 -26.31
C SER A 385 22.01 8.09 -26.45
N LEU A 386 22.13 7.28 -25.40
CA LEU A 386 21.80 5.86 -25.42
C LEU A 386 20.30 5.61 -25.18
N LEU A 387 19.69 6.32 -24.25
CA LEU A 387 18.31 6.09 -23.83
C LEU A 387 17.29 6.14 -25.00
N PRO A 388 17.32 7.12 -25.93
CA PRO A 388 16.39 7.14 -27.06
C PRO A 388 16.52 5.92 -27.98
N LYS A 389 17.72 5.34 -28.10
CA LYS A 389 17.95 4.14 -28.91
C LYS A 389 17.33 2.91 -28.24
N ILE A 390 17.43 2.82 -26.91
CA ILE A 390 16.80 1.75 -26.13
C ILE A 390 15.28 1.86 -26.22
N ILE A 391 14.72 3.06 -26.08
CA ILE A 391 13.27 3.28 -26.22
C ILE A 391 12.80 2.87 -27.62
N ALA A 392 13.48 3.29 -28.68
CA ALA A 392 13.13 2.89 -30.06
C ALA A 392 13.23 1.37 -30.28
N HIS A 393 14.19 0.70 -29.62
CA HIS A 393 14.28 -0.76 -29.63
C HIS A 393 13.07 -1.39 -28.92
N MET A 394 12.70 -0.89 -27.74
CA MET A 394 11.54 -1.37 -26.98
C MET A 394 10.22 -1.11 -27.72
N GLU A 395 10.10 -0.02 -28.48
CA GLU A 395 8.95 0.22 -29.36
C GLU A 395 8.86 -0.85 -30.45
N LYS A 396 9.99 -1.20 -31.06
CA LYS A 396 10.07 -2.25 -32.10
C LYS A 396 9.76 -3.65 -31.55
N THR A 397 10.19 -3.94 -30.32
CA THR A 397 9.90 -5.23 -29.65
C THR A 397 8.52 -5.26 -28.98
N GLY A 398 7.81 -4.13 -28.92
CA GLY A 398 6.49 -4.02 -28.30
C GLY A 398 6.51 -3.98 -26.76
N GLU A 399 7.67 -3.71 -26.16
CA GLU A 399 7.87 -3.67 -24.70
C GLU A 399 7.65 -2.26 -24.11
N TRP A 400 7.83 -1.21 -24.93
CA TRP A 400 7.65 0.19 -24.47
C TRP A 400 6.20 0.47 -24.07
N GLY A 401 6.00 0.94 -22.85
CA GLY A 401 4.68 1.21 -22.27
C GLY A 401 4.03 0.06 -21.52
N LEU A 402 4.60 -1.15 -21.56
CA LEU A 402 4.15 -2.26 -20.73
C LEU A 402 4.70 -2.12 -19.32
N PHE A 403 3.97 -2.59 -18.31
CA PHE A 403 4.54 -2.84 -16.98
C PHE A 403 5.34 -4.13 -16.97
N PHE A 404 5.99 -4.45 -15.85
CA PHE A 404 6.65 -5.74 -15.68
C PHE A 404 5.65 -6.88 -15.95
N PRO A 405 5.92 -7.77 -16.92
CA PRO A 405 5.00 -8.86 -17.20
C PRO A 405 4.99 -9.85 -16.02
N PRO A 406 3.89 -10.60 -15.80
CA PRO A 406 3.74 -11.47 -14.62
C PRO A 406 4.88 -12.48 -14.41
N GLN A 407 5.57 -12.89 -15.49
CA GLN A 407 6.73 -13.79 -15.43
C GLN A 407 7.98 -13.16 -14.79
N LEU A 408 8.00 -11.84 -14.61
CA LEU A 408 9.02 -11.11 -13.87
C LEU A 408 8.59 -10.80 -12.43
N SER A 409 7.39 -11.23 -12.00
CA SER A 409 7.03 -11.10 -10.59
C SER A 409 7.99 -11.90 -9.73
N VAL A 410 8.41 -11.27 -8.64
CA VAL A 410 9.32 -11.87 -7.65
C VAL A 410 8.57 -12.66 -6.58
N TYR A 411 7.24 -12.68 -6.67
CA TYR A 411 6.34 -13.41 -5.79
C TYR A 411 5.49 -14.38 -6.62
N ALA A 412 5.12 -15.51 -6.02
CA ALA A 412 4.09 -16.35 -6.61
C ALA A 412 2.74 -15.62 -6.56
N TYR A 413 1.91 -15.78 -7.59
CA TYR A 413 0.65 -15.03 -7.72
C TYR A 413 -0.33 -15.23 -6.54
N ASN A 414 -0.28 -16.39 -5.88
CA ASN A 414 -1.09 -16.69 -4.69
C ASN A 414 -0.51 -16.12 -3.38
N GLU A 415 0.63 -15.45 -3.46
CA GLU A 415 1.33 -14.81 -2.35
C GLU A 415 1.32 -13.29 -2.47
N THR A 416 0.78 -12.77 -3.58
CA THR A 416 0.64 -11.34 -3.81
C THR A 416 -0.64 -10.78 -3.18
N ALA A 417 -0.71 -9.46 -3.08
CA ALA A 417 -1.86 -8.72 -2.57
C ALA A 417 -3.14 -8.90 -3.40
#